data_AF-W2JYA4-F1
#
_entry.id   AF-W2JYA4-F1
#
_cell.length_a   1.000
_cell.length_b   1.000
_cell.length_c   1.000
_cell.angle_alpha   90.00
_cell.angle_beta   90.00
_cell.angle_gamma   90.00
#
_symmetry.space_group_name_H-M   'P 1'
#
loop_
_entity.id
_entity.type
_entity.pdbx_description
1 polymer ?
#
loop_
_entity_poly.entity_id
_entity_poly.type
_entity_poly.pdbx_seq_one_letter_code
_entity_poly.pdbx_strand_id
1 'polypeptide(L)' 'MRSSKKTRYSRTRREYLIFWRGYAEPSWVDETDLSCGALLSDFERGRTDRNRFEAMQSHEEWWNI' A
#
# COMPACT_ATOMS: atom_id res chain seq x y z
N MET A 1 -16.77 -4.14 -35.39
CA MET A 1 -15.51 -4.20 -34.63
C MET A 1 -15.59 -3.26 -33.43
N ARG A 2 -15.74 -3.78 -32.21
CA ARG A 2 -15.54 -2.95 -31.00
C ARG A 2 -14.19 -3.32 -30.40
N SER A 3 -13.14 -2.66 -30.87
CA SER A 3 -11.83 -2.75 -30.21
C SER A 3 -11.85 -1.81 -29.02
N SER A 4 -12.27 -2.32 -27.87
CA SER A 4 -11.95 -1.71 -26.59
C SER A 4 -10.97 -2.63 -25.89
N LYS A 5 -9.71 -2.59 -26.34
CA LYS A 5 -8.60 -3.16 -25.59
C LYS A 5 -8.44 -2.29 -24.34
N LYS A 6 -9.19 -2.60 -23.27
CA LYS A 6 -8.86 -2.06 -21.95
C LYS A 6 -7.45 -2.52 -21.66
N THR A 7 -6.52 -1.57 -21.74
CA THR A 7 -5.12 -1.84 -21.48
C THR A 7 -5.01 -2.28 -20.01
N ARG A 8 -4.02 -3.13 -19.72
CA ARG A 8 -3.76 -3.77 -18.43
C ARG A 8 -3.34 -2.76 -17.32
N TYR A 9 -3.85 -1.53 -17.35
CA TYR A 9 -3.40 -0.37 -16.57
C TYR A 9 -4.54 0.33 -15.82
N SER A 10 -5.79 -0.14 -15.93
CA SER A 10 -6.93 0.42 -15.18
C SER A 10 -7.03 -0.08 -13.74
N ARG A 11 -6.05 -0.86 -13.25
CA ARG A 11 -5.90 -1.15 -11.83
C ARG A 11 -4.98 -0.06 -11.30
N THR A 12 -5.47 0.72 -10.34
CA THR A 12 -4.66 1.67 -9.55
C THR A 12 -3.38 0.95 -9.16
N ARG A 13 -2.27 1.27 -9.85
CA ARG A 13 -1.00 0.63 -9.57
C ARG A 13 -0.50 1.21 -8.25
N ARG A 14 -0.18 0.34 -7.31
CA ARG A 14 0.36 0.75 -6.01
C ARG A 14 1.86 0.97 -6.20
N GLU A 15 2.32 2.15 -5.82
CA GLU A 15 3.74 2.48 -5.78
C GLU A 15 4.20 2.52 -4.33
N TYR A 16 5.40 2.04 -4.09
CA TYR A 16 6.04 2.02 -2.78
C TYR A 16 7.34 2.81 -2.82
N LEU A 17 7.60 3.56 -1.76
CA LEU A 17 8.88 4.23 -1.55
C LEU A 17 9.88 3.23 -0.94
N ILE A 18 10.92 2.88 -1.69
CA ILE A 18 11.90 1.87 -1.30
C ILE A 18 13.20 2.52 -0.86
N PHE A 19 13.65 2.14 0.33
CA PHE A 19 14.99 2.47 0.83
C PHE A 19 15.95 1.36 0.43
N TRP A 20 16.82 1.65 -0.53
CA TRP A 20 17.78 0.67 -1.03
C TRP A 20 19.01 0.60 -0.14
N ARG A 21 19.51 -0.61 0.10
CA ARG A 21 20.75 -0.79 0.85
C ARG A 21 21.92 -0.17 0.09
N GLY A 22 22.63 0.76 0.72
CA GLY A 22 23.79 1.43 0.14
C GLY A 22 23.46 2.67 -0.70
N TYR A 23 22.19 3.06 -0.79
CA TYR A 23 21.78 4.33 -1.40
C TYR A 23 21.26 5.28 -0.33
N ALA A 24 21.61 6.56 -0.45
CA ALA A 24 21.15 7.58 0.49
C ALA A 24 19.69 7.99 0.20
N GLU A 25 19.31 7.98 -1.07
CA GLU A 25 17.98 8.44 -1.50
C GLU A 25 17.07 7.24 -1.83
N PRO A 26 15.82 7.25 -1.32
CA PRO A 26 14.83 6.25 -1.69
C PRO A 26 14.23 6.55 -3.08
N SER A 27 13.61 5.54 -3.69
CA SER A 27 12.91 5.70 -4.97
C SER A 27 11.50 5.11 -4.94
N TRP A 28 10.60 5.67 -5.75
CA TRP A 28 9.27 5.11 -5.98
C TRP A 28 9.36 3.95 -6.97
N VAL A 29 8.72 2.83 -6.63
CA VAL A 29 8.73 1.59 -7.44
C VAL A 29 7.32 1.01 -7.51
N ASP A 30 6.94 0.53 -8.69
CA ASP A 30 5.66 -0.14 -8.92
C ASP A 30 5.61 -1.51 -8.22
N GLU A 31 4.44 -1.89 -7.70
CA GLU A 31 4.19 -3.21 -7.13
C GLU A 31 4.64 -4.35 -8.08
N THR A 32 4.46 -4.22 -9.40
CA THR A 32 4.85 -5.28 -10.35
C THR A 32 6.36 -5.41 -10.52
N ASP A 33 7.12 -4.37 -10.19
CA ASP A 33 8.57 -4.35 -10.31
C ASP A 33 9.26 -4.79 -9.00
N LEU A 34 8.49 -4.96 -7.91
CA LEU A 34 8.96 -5.45 -6.63
C LEU A 34 8.87 -6.98 -6.55
N SER A 35 10.01 -7.64 -6.37
CA SER A 35 10.08 -9.10 -6.23
C SER A 35 9.76 -9.60 -4.82
N CYS A 36 9.63 -8.71 -3.83
CA CYS A 36 9.53 -9.04 -2.41
C CYS A 36 8.08 -9.07 -1.88
N GLY A 37 7.21 -9.85 -2.53
CA GLY A 37 5.77 -9.90 -2.20
C GLY A 37 5.43 -10.21 -0.73
N ALA A 38 6.23 -11.03 -0.05
CA ALA A 38 6.02 -11.33 1.38
C ALA A 38 6.23 -10.10 2.27
N LEU A 39 7.30 -9.31 2.01
CA LEU A 39 7.58 -8.06 2.73
C LEU A 39 6.47 -7.04 2.51
N LEU A 40 5.96 -6.94 1.28
CA LEU A 40 4.81 -6.07 0.97
C LEU A 40 3.55 -6.49 1.73
N SER A 41 3.27 -7.80 1.78
CA SER A 41 2.11 -8.32 2.51
C SER A 41 2.19 -8.03 4.01
N ASP A 42 3.37 -8.22 4.63
CA ASP A 42 3.57 -7.89 6.04
C ASP A 42 3.42 -6.40 6.31
N PHE A 43 3.95 -5.54 5.42
CA PHE A 43 3.81 -4.09 5.53
C PHE A 43 2.34 -3.63 5.44
N GLU A 44 1.57 -4.18 4.50
CA GLU A 44 0.14 -3.87 4.37
C GLU A 44 -0.68 -4.37 5.55
N ARG A 45 -0.34 -5.55 6.10
CA ARG A 45 -0.99 -6.09 7.30
C ARG A 45 -0.81 -5.15 8.49
N GLY A 46 0.42 -4.71 8.75
CA GLY A 46 0.71 -3.77 9.83
C GLY A 46 -0.04 -2.43 9.70
N ARG A 47 -0.19 -1.90 8.48
CA ARG A 47 -1.01 -0.70 8.23
C ARG A 47 -2.48 -0.93 8.55
N THR A 48 -3.03 -2.06 8.15
CA THR A 48 -4.45 -2.37 8.37
C THR A 48 -4.73 -2.50 9.86
N ASP A 49 -3.84 -3.16 10.61
CA ASP A 49 -3.99 -3.35 12.04
C ASP A 49 -3.88 -2.02 12.81
N ARG A 50 -2.95 -1.13 12.42
CA ARG A 50 -2.87 0.22 12.98
C ARG A 50 -4.12 1.04 12.68
N ASN A 51 -4.59 1.04 11.43
CA ASN A 51 -5.81 1.77 11.05
C ASN A 51 -7.04 1.27 11.81
N ARG A 52 -7.14 -0.05 12.05
CA ARG A 52 -8.21 -0.65 12.86
C ARG A 52 -8.11 -0.22 14.32
N PHE A 53 -6.91 -0.19 14.88
CA PHE A 53 -6.68 0.25 16.24
C PHE A 53 -7.04 1.73 16.43
N GLU A 54 -6.59 2.60 15.53
CA GLU A 54 -6.96 4.03 15.51
C GLU A 54 -8.48 4.23 15.35
N ALA A 55 -9.13 3.46 14.48
CA ALA A 55 -10.58 3.50 14.31
C ALA A 55 -11.34 3.04 15.56
N MET A 56 -10.87 1.98 16.24
CA MET A 56 -11.46 1.51 17.50
C MET A 56 -11.32 2.57 18.61
N GLN A 57 -10.13 3.15 18.79
CA GLN A 57 -9.94 4.21 19.80
C GLN A 57 -10.80 5.43 19.50
N SER A 58 -10.88 5.88 18.24
CA SER A 58 -11.72 7.01 17.86
C SER A 58 -13.20 6.77 18.21
N HIS A 59 -13.70 5.55 18.08
CA HIS A 59 -15.07 5.21 18.45
C HIS A 59 -15.27 5.27 19.97
N GLU A 60 -14.33 4.75 20.76
CA GLU A 60 -14.37 4.81 22.22
C GLU A 60 -14.26 6.25 22.76
N GLU A 61 -13.42 7.09 22.15
CA GLU A 61 -13.29 8.51 22.53
C GLU A 61 -14.55 9.31 22.20
N TRP A 62 -15.22 9.01 21.08
CA TRP A 62 -16.49 9.66 20.70
C TRP A 62 -17.66 9.29 21.60
N TRP A 63 -17.68 8.06 22.13
CA TRP A 63 -18.74 7.60 23.05
C TRP A 63 -18.58 8.09 24.49
N ASN A 64 -17.40 8.60 24.87
CA ASN A 64 -17.13 9.15 26.22
C ASN A 64 -17.36 10.67 26.32
N ILE A 65 -18.02 11.29 25.34
CA ILE A 65 -18.42 12.71 25.31
C ILE A 65 -19.93 12.85 25.51
#